data_AF-A0AAD2SW97-F1
#
_entry.id   AF-A0AAD2SW97-F1
#
_cell.length_a   1.000
_cell.length_b   1.000
_cell.length_c   1.000
_cell.angle_alpha   90.00
_cell.angle_beta   90.00
_cell.angle_gamma   90.00
#
_symmetry.space_group_name_H-M   'P 1'
#
loop_
_entity.id
_entity.type
_entity.pdbx_description
1 polymer ?
#
loop_
_entity_poly.entity_id
_entity_poly.type
_entity_poly.pdbx_seq_one_letter_code
_entity_poly.pdbx_strand_id
1 'polypeptide(L)'
;MRKGYKKCIILSLTILGLSNTGVTAFAATYGNGSNGVRNTEQFQVRYIGEAWTNHRGNSTWIKYYRNGSFLGGATAYKDSWRTDNGMVYDSVTIWDSMNPWAPKTTFRYKL
;
A
#
# COMPACT_ATOMS: atom_id res chain seq x y z
N MET A 1 30.22 -13.04 57.54
CA MET A 1 30.55 -13.96 56.42
C MET A 1 29.31 -14.17 55.56
N ARG A 2 29.33 -13.71 54.29
CA ARG A 2 28.20 -13.77 53.35
C ARG A 2 28.14 -15.16 52.68
N LYS A 3 26.96 -15.81 52.67
CA LYS A 3 26.68 -16.97 51.80
C LYS A 3 25.80 -16.50 50.65
N GLY A 4 26.39 -16.37 49.47
CA GLY A 4 25.70 -16.04 48.23
C GLY A 4 25.10 -17.30 47.61
N TYR A 5 23.79 -17.29 47.36
CA TYR A 5 23.13 -18.35 46.62
C TYR A 5 23.07 -17.94 45.14
N LYS A 6 23.92 -18.57 44.31
CA LYS A 6 23.75 -18.61 42.85
C LYS A 6 23.14 -19.96 42.49
N LYS A 7 21.91 -19.98 41.98
CA LYS A 7 21.39 -21.09 41.16
C LYS A 7 20.52 -20.51 40.05
N CYS A 8 21.02 -20.62 38.83
CA CYS A 8 20.26 -20.46 37.59
C CYS A 8 19.19 -21.55 37.53
N ILE A 9 17.94 -21.16 37.30
CA ILE A 9 16.93 -22.03 36.69
C ILE A 9 16.31 -21.23 35.56
N ILE A 10 16.83 -21.50 34.36
CA ILE A 10 16.16 -21.20 33.09
C ILE A 10 15.00 -22.19 33.02
N LEU A 11 13.76 -21.70 32.99
CA LEU A 11 12.66 -22.48 32.41
C LEU A 11 11.81 -21.54 31.55
N SER A 12 12.19 -21.53 30.27
CA SER A 12 11.49 -20.93 29.15
C SER A 12 10.08 -21.52 29.05
N LEU A 13 9.05 -20.68 29.22
CA LEU A 13 7.71 -20.98 28.73
C LEU A 13 7.24 -19.78 27.90
N THR A 14 7.82 -19.65 26.71
CA THR A 14 7.33 -18.74 25.67
C THR A 14 6.07 -19.37 25.09
N ILE A 15 4.94 -19.13 25.74
CA ILE A 15 3.63 -19.54 25.24
C ILE A 15 3.35 -18.76 23.96
N LEU A 16 2.91 -19.51 22.94
CA LEU A 16 2.64 -19.08 21.58
C LEU A 16 1.83 -17.79 21.52
N GLY A 17 2.52 -16.70 21.17
CA GLY A 17 1.89 -15.53 20.58
C GLY A 17 1.50 -15.82 19.13
N LEU A 18 0.45 -16.63 18.91
CA LEU A 18 -0.31 -16.54 17.66
C LEU A 18 -1.08 -15.22 17.70
N SER A 19 -0.35 -14.12 17.57
CA SER A 19 -0.96 -12.89 17.13
C SER A 19 -1.43 -13.16 15.71
N ASN A 20 -2.74 -13.35 15.57
CA ASN A 20 -3.43 -12.96 14.36
C ASN A 20 -3.12 -11.46 14.19
N THR A 21 -1.98 -11.14 13.59
CA THR A 21 -1.69 -9.80 13.12
C THR A 21 -2.73 -9.56 12.03
N GLY A 22 -3.88 -9.01 12.44
CA GLY A 22 -4.89 -8.52 11.52
C GLY A 22 -4.14 -7.74 10.46
N VAL A 23 -4.36 -8.12 9.20
CA VAL A 23 -3.69 -7.55 8.03
C VAL A 23 -3.76 -6.03 8.16
N THR A 24 -2.64 -5.37 8.49
CA THR A 24 -2.59 -3.91 8.54
C THR A 24 -2.53 -3.44 7.09
N ALA A 25 -3.71 -3.34 6.48
CA ALA A 25 -3.85 -2.74 5.16
C ALA A 25 -3.72 -1.21 5.30
N PHE A 26 -2.64 -0.63 4.80
CA PHE A 26 -2.48 0.82 4.78
C PHE A 26 -3.17 1.36 3.54
N ALA A 27 -4.27 2.09 3.71
CA ALA A 27 -4.99 2.73 2.63
C ALA A 27 -4.80 4.25 2.70
N ALA A 28 -4.38 4.86 1.59
CA ALA A 28 -4.26 6.30 1.43
C ALA A 28 -5.03 6.76 0.19
N THR A 29 -5.80 7.84 0.35
CA THR A 29 -6.63 8.42 -0.70
C THR A 29 -6.21 9.88 -0.90
N TYR A 30 -5.99 10.28 -2.14
CA TYR A 30 -5.58 11.63 -2.52
C TYR A 30 -6.54 12.18 -3.56
N GLY A 31 -7.11 13.35 -3.34
CA GLY A 31 -8.07 13.99 -4.25
C GLY A 31 -9.43 14.20 -3.62
N ASN A 32 -10.46 14.28 -4.45
CA ASN A 32 -11.82 14.61 -4.07
C ASN A 32 -12.84 13.82 -4.92
N GLY A 33 -14.12 14.21 -4.85
CA GLY A 33 -15.19 13.58 -5.63
C GLY A 33 -15.09 13.75 -7.15
N SER A 34 -14.28 14.68 -7.67
CA SER A 34 -14.11 14.86 -9.12
C SER A 34 -12.93 14.10 -9.70
N ASN A 35 -11.86 13.92 -8.94
CA ASN A 35 -10.66 13.22 -9.36
C ASN A 35 -9.80 12.84 -8.17
N GLY A 36 -9.09 11.73 -8.29
CA GLY A 36 -8.21 11.28 -7.23
C GLY A 36 -7.52 9.97 -7.55
N VAL A 37 -6.70 9.55 -6.59
CA VAL A 37 -6.05 8.25 -6.57
C VAL A 37 -6.16 7.62 -5.18
N ARG A 38 -6.16 6.30 -5.14
CA ARG A 38 -6.13 5.51 -3.90
C ARG A 38 -5.01 4.49 -3.99
N ASN A 39 -4.25 4.34 -2.92
CA ASN A 39 -3.27 3.28 -2.74
C ASN A 39 -3.70 2.43 -1.54
N THR A 40 -3.78 1.11 -1.71
CA THR A 40 -3.96 0.15 -0.63
C THR A 40 -2.77 -0.80 -0.61
N GLU A 41 -2.04 -0.83 0.49
CA GLU A 41 -0.90 -1.71 0.71
C GLU A 41 -1.25 -2.79 1.72
N GLN A 42 -0.93 -4.05 1.41
CA GLN A 42 -1.10 -5.20 2.30
C GLN A 42 0.27 -5.85 2.53
N PHE A 43 0.72 -5.87 3.80
CA PHE A 43 1.97 -6.50 4.25
C PHE A 43 3.25 -6.05 3.53
N GLN A 44 3.22 -4.91 2.83
CA GLN A 44 4.31 -4.50 1.93
C GLN A 44 4.62 -5.52 0.82
N VAL A 45 3.64 -6.37 0.49
CA VAL A 45 3.76 -7.44 -0.52
C VAL A 45 2.74 -7.24 -1.63
N ARG A 46 1.60 -6.64 -1.35
CA ARG A 46 0.58 -6.35 -2.35
C ARG A 46 0.18 -4.89 -2.31
N TYR A 47 0.22 -4.24 -3.46
CA TYR A 47 -0.13 -2.84 -3.63
C TYR A 47 -1.24 -2.75 -4.67
N ILE A 48 -2.32 -2.06 -4.33
CA ILE A 48 -3.46 -1.82 -5.22
C ILE A 48 -3.57 -0.32 -5.39
N GLY A 49 -3.35 0.14 -6.62
CA GLY A 49 -3.50 1.53 -7.00
C GLY A 49 -4.74 1.72 -7.84
N GLU A 50 -5.52 2.73 -7.53
CA GLU A 50 -6.70 3.12 -8.29
C GLU A 50 -6.58 4.60 -8.65
N ALA A 51 -7.00 4.95 -9.85
CA ALA A 51 -7.13 6.31 -10.33
C ALA A 51 -8.56 6.55 -10.79
N TRP A 52 -9.11 7.73 -10.49
CA TRP A 52 -10.41 8.14 -10.99
C TRP A 52 -10.45 9.58 -11.41
N THR A 53 -11.38 9.86 -12.31
CA THR A 53 -11.77 11.22 -12.69
C THR A 53 -13.21 11.24 -13.23
N ASN A 54 -13.81 12.42 -13.29
CA ASN A 54 -15.07 12.68 -13.98
C ASN A 54 -14.94 13.95 -14.84
N HIS A 55 -16.02 14.38 -15.50
CA HIS A 55 -15.97 15.53 -16.41
C HIS A 55 -15.50 16.85 -15.73
N ARG A 56 -15.68 16.98 -14.41
CA ARG A 56 -15.28 18.16 -13.61
C ARG A 56 -13.81 18.08 -13.17
N GLY A 57 -13.24 16.89 -13.12
CA GLY A 57 -11.88 16.64 -12.68
C GLY A 57 -10.82 16.82 -13.77
N ASN A 58 -9.58 16.43 -13.43
CA ASN A 58 -8.45 16.31 -14.34
C ASN A 58 -8.07 14.83 -14.54
N SER A 59 -7.31 14.53 -15.59
CA SER A 59 -6.73 13.18 -15.75
C SER A 59 -5.77 12.89 -14.60
N THR A 60 -5.94 11.73 -13.96
CA THR A 60 -5.14 11.32 -12.80
C THR A 60 -4.36 10.05 -13.10
N TRP A 61 -3.27 9.86 -12.37
CA TRP A 61 -2.54 8.60 -12.44
C TRP A 61 -1.85 8.28 -11.12
N ILE A 62 -1.68 6.98 -10.88
CA ILE A 62 -0.81 6.43 -9.86
C ILE A 62 0.17 5.46 -10.52
N LYS A 63 1.44 5.54 -10.13
CA LYS A 63 2.54 4.72 -10.69
C LYS A 63 3.40 4.16 -9.58
N TYR A 64 3.75 2.89 -9.71
CA TYR A 64 4.58 2.17 -8.76
C TYR A 64 5.99 1.98 -9.29
N TYR A 65 6.94 2.13 -8.37
CA TYR A 65 8.36 2.03 -8.63
C TYR A 65 9.05 1.20 -7.55
N ARG A 66 10.06 0.43 -7.95
CA ARG A 66 10.96 -0.27 -7.03
C ARG A 66 12.38 -0.05 -7.48
N ASN A 67 13.23 0.45 -6.58
CA ASN A 67 14.61 0.82 -6.88
C ASN A 67 14.74 1.75 -8.12
N GLY A 68 13.81 2.69 -8.29
CA GLY A 68 13.75 3.59 -9.44
C GLY A 68 13.12 3.01 -10.71
N SER A 69 12.96 1.69 -10.82
CA SER A 69 12.35 1.03 -11.98
C SER A 69 10.83 1.08 -11.90
N PHE A 70 10.19 1.40 -13.02
CA PHE A 70 8.73 1.37 -13.16
C PHE A 70 8.21 -0.07 -13.14
N LEU A 71 7.17 -0.32 -12.34
CA LEU A 71 6.53 -1.63 -12.24
C LEU A 71 5.17 -1.68 -12.93
N GLY A 72 4.42 -0.58 -12.85
CA GLY A 72 3.06 -0.49 -13.39
C GLY A 72 2.34 0.74 -12.84
N GLY A 73 1.19 1.06 -13.43
CA GLY A 73 0.41 2.22 -13.04
C GLY A 73 -1.02 2.13 -13.56
N ALA A 74 -1.89 2.93 -12.97
CA ALA A 74 -3.26 3.13 -13.41
C ALA A 74 -3.44 4.60 -13.81
N THR A 75 -4.15 4.86 -14.90
CA THR A 75 -4.42 6.21 -15.40
C THR A 75 -5.89 6.37 -15.75
N ALA A 76 -6.56 7.31 -15.10
CA ALA A 76 -7.92 7.72 -15.45
C ALA A 76 -7.85 8.99 -16.31
N TYR A 77 -8.20 8.87 -17.59
CA TYR A 77 -8.21 9.99 -18.52
C TYR A 77 -9.50 10.79 -18.42
N LYS A 78 -9.39 12.12 -18.39
CA LYS A 78 -10.53 13.00 -18.56
C LYS A 78 -11.01 12.92 -20.01
N ASP A 79 -12.25 12.49 -20.18
CA ASP A 79 -12.96 12.59 -21.44
C ASP A 79 -13.56 13.99 -21.58
N SER A 80 -13.15 14.74 -22.60
CA SER A 80 -13.73 16.07 -22.90
C SER A 80 -15.14 15.99 -23.49
N TRP A 81 -15.52 14.82 -24.01
CA TRP A 81 -16.79 14.58 -24.71
C TRP A 81 -17.88 14.03 -23.78
N ARG A 82 -17.55 13.54 -22.59
CA ARG A 82 -18.54 13.08 -21.61
C ARG A 82 -19.19 14.26 -20.93
N THR A 83 -20.52 14.31 -20.99
CA THR A 83 -21.35 15.31 -20.32
C THR A 83 -22.05 14.76 -19.07
N ASP A 84 -21.96 13.45 -18.82
CA ASP A 84 -22.53 12.80 -17.66
C ASP A 84 -21.61 12.93 -16.43
N ASN A 85 -22.17 12.73 -15.23
CA ASN A 85 -21.38 12.65 -14.00
C ASN A 85 -20.68 11.29 -13.84
N GLY A 86 -20.52 10.54 -14.94
CA GLY A 86 -19.88 9.22 -14.95
C GLY A 86 -18.42 9.32 -14.55
N MET A 87 -17.97 8.37 -13.73
CA MET A 87 -16.58 8.26 -13.33
C MET A 87 -15.82 7.39 -14.34
N VAL A 88 -14.64 7.84 -14.74
CA VAL A 88 -13.63 7.02 -15.42
C VAL A 88 -12.69 6.48 -14.35
N TYR A 89 -12.45 5.17 -14.39
CA TYR A 89 -11.61 4.46 -13.42
C TYR A 89 -10.58 3.61 -14.12
N ASP A 90 -9.42 3.49 -13.49
CA ASP A 90 -8.42 2.49 -13.82
C ASP A 90 -7.77 1.98 -12.53
N SER A 91 -7.23 0.75 -12.56
CA SER A 91 -6.61 0.13 -11.40
C SER A 91 -5.42 -0.75 -11.80
N VAL A 92 -4.45 -0.84 -10.89
CA VAL A 92 -3.27 -1.69 -11.04
C VAL A 92 -3.01 -2.45 -9.74
N THR A 93 -2.59 -3.70 -9.86
CA THR A 93 -2.11 -4.49 -8.74
C THR A 93 -0.63 -4.82 -8.95
N ILE A 94 0.20 -4.55 -7.94
CA ILE A 94 1.63 -4.85 -7.93
C ILE A 94 1.92 -5.81 -6.78
N TRP A 95 2.73 -6.82 -7.07
CA TRP A 95 3.23 -7.76 -6.08
C TRP A 95 4.73 -7.53 -5.80
N ASP A 96 5.12 -7.71 -4.55
CA ASP A 96 6.49 -7.68 -4.08
C ASP A 96 6.92 -9.05 -3.54
N SER A 97 8.23 -9.22 -3.38
CA SER A 97 8.79 -10.38 -2.72
C SER A 97 8.57 -10.30 -1.20
N MET A 98 8.47 -11.45 -0.54
CA MET A 98 8.48 -11.52 0.94
C MET A 98 9.90 -11.34 1.53
N ASN A 99 10.88 -10.94 0.73
CA ASN A 99 12.24 -10.70 1.21
C ASN A 99 12.29 -9.39 2.03
N PRO A 100 12.61 -9.43 3.34
CA PRO A 100 12.63 -8.24 4.17
C PRO A 100 13.72 -7.24 3.77
N TRP A 101 14.77 -7.70 3.09
CA TRP A 101 15.91 -6.88 2.65
C TRP A 101 15.79 -6.40 1.20
N ALA A 102 14.76 -6.84 0.46
CA ALA A 102 14.54 -6.34 -0.90
C ALA A 102 14.08 -4.86 -0.87
N PRO A 103 14.47 -4.06 -1.89
CA PRO A 103 13.95 -2.71 -2.04
C PRO A 103 12.42 -2.71 -2.05
N LYS A 104 11.81 -1.83 -1.26
CA LYS A 104 10.35 -1.75 -1.15
C LYS A 104 9.73 -0.99 -2.30
N THR A 105 8.51 -1.37 -2.64
CA THR A 105 7.73 -0.67 -3.65
C THR A 105 7.26 0.68 -3.10
N THR A 106 7.37 1.71 -3.92
CA THR A 106 6.90 3.07 -3.63
C THR A 106 5.95 3.52 -4.73
N PHE A 107 5.08 4.48 -4.43
CA PHE A 107 4.18 5.04 -5.42
C PHE A 107 4.41 6.54 -5.61
N ARG A 108 4.07 7.01 -6.81
CA ARG A 108 3.96 8.43 -7.17
C ARG A 108 2.59 8.64 -7.79
N TYR A 109 2.06 9.84 -7.68
CA TYR A 109 0.76 10.16 -8.26
C TYR A 109 0.69 11.59 -8.80
N LYS A 110 -0.31 11.82 -9.65
CA LYS A 110 -0.73 13.15 -10.10
C LYS A 110 -2.26 13.23 -10.06
N LEU A 111 -2.74 14.39 -9.62
CA LEU A 111 -4.15 14.78 -9.63
C LEU A 111 -4.48 15.75 -10.75
#